data_AF-A0A9X7R579-F1
#
_entry.id   AF-A0A9X7R579-F1
#
_cell.length_a   1.000
_cell.length_b   1.000
_cell.length_c   1.000
_cell.angle_alpha   90.00
_cell.angle_beta   90.00
_cell.angle_gamma   90.00
#
_symmetry.space_group_name_H-M   'P 1'
#
loop_
_entity.id
_entity.type
_entity.pdbx_description
1 polymer ?
#
loop_
_entity_poly.entity_id
_entity_poly.type
_entity_poly.pdbx_seq_one_letter_code
_entity_poly.pdbx_strand_id
1 'polypeptide(L)'
;MSDMPQENPFQTPAAVLQDAATTATGEPLYRLAAVGIATFFGTPLAGAWVIVQNLKALGRSHESRNIWLMGIGLTLAIFVIGYFLPENTSGTPIAVGSVVGMYYLAKQTFGVAVERHLAAGGQWRSNWRAFGISLLFLLAVVAVILVVSFFLVYVLGVEL
;
A
#
# COMPACT_ATOMS: atom_id res chain seq x y z
N MET A 1 35.41 -29.72 48.29
CA MET A 1 34.10 -29.03 48.33
C MET A 1 33.52 -29.10 46.95
N SER A 2 32.41 -29.83 46.80
CA SER A 2 31.74 -30.04 45.52
C SER A 2 30.73 -28.92 45.33
N ASP A 3 30.92 -28.07 44.32
CA ASP A 3 29.97 -27.02 43.96
C ASP A 3 28.68 -27.68 43.46
N MET A 4 27.65 -27.72 44.31
CA MET A 4 26.32 -28.13 43.89
C MET A 4 25.73 -27.02 43.03
N PRO A 5 25.25 -27.30 41.80
CA PRO A 5 24.59 -26.31 40.96
C PRO A 5 23.43 -25.69 41.73
N GLN A 6 23.49 -24.37 41.96
CA GLN A 6 22.44 -23.64 42.66
C GLN A 6 21.21 -23.55 41.75
N GLU A 7 20.25 -24.46 41.97
CA GLU A 7 18.93 -24.45 41.32
C GLU A 7 18.28 -23.08 41.60
N ASN A 8 18.15 -22.25 40.56
CA ASN A 8 17.61 -20.90 40.70
C ASN A 8 16.08 -20.94 40.52
N PRO A 9 15.28 -20.78 41.59
CA PRO A 9 13.83 -20.90 41.52
C PRO A 9 13.14 -19.75 40.78
N PHE A 10 13.90 -18.72 40.39
CA PHE A 10 13.45 -17.61 39.55
C PHE A 10 13.96 -17.69 38.10
N GLN A 11 14.57 -18.81 37.69
CA GLN A 11 14.78 -19.04 36.27
C GLN A 11 13.42 -19.12 35.58
N THR A 12 13.17 -18.18 34.68
CA THR A 12 12.01 -18.25 33.81
C THR A 12 12.09 -19.56 33.02
N PRO A 13 10.98 -20.32 32.89
CA PRO A 13 10.97 -21.47 32.02
C PRO A 13 11.54 -21.04 30.68
N ALA A 14 12.55 -21.76 30.17
CA ALA A 14 13.08 -21.50 28.85
C ALA A 14 11.91 -21.66 27.88
N ALA A 15 11.29 -20.54 27.51
CA ALA A 15 10.30 -20.54 26.45
C ALA A 15 11.08 -20.96 25.22
N VAL A 16 10.84 -22.19 24.77
CA VAL A 16 11.19 -22.59 23.42
C VAL A 16 10.47 -21.55 22.56
N LEU A 17 11.23 -20.57 22.06
CA LEU A 17 10.77 -19.78 20.94
C LEU A 17 10.54 -20.83 19.87
N GLN A 18 9.31 -21.32 19.77
CA GLN A 18 8.89 -22.04 18.61
C GLN A 18 9.22 -21.06 17.50
N ASP A 19 10.26 -21.37 16.75
CA ASP A 19 10.51 -20.81 15.45
C ASP A 19 9.30 -21.19 14.58
N ALA A 20 8.17 -20.54 14.84
CA ALA A 20 6.93 -20.62 14.09
C ALA A 20 7.10 -19.99 12.69
N ALA A 21 8.36 -19.78 12.29
CA ALA A 21 8.77 -19.24 11.01
C ALA A 21 9.33 -20.30 10.05
N THR A 22 9.36 -21.59 10.41
CA THR A 22 10.02 -22.59 9.53
C THR A 22 9.13 -23.23 8.46
N THR A 23 7.90 -22.75 8.23
CA THR A 23 7.13 -23.17 7.04
C THR A 23 6.03 -22.21 6.59
N ALA A 24 6.17 -20.89 6.79
CA ALA A 24 5.35 -19.97 6.01
C ALA A 24 5.89 -19.93 4.57
N THR A 25 5.20 -20.58 3.64
CA THR A 25 5.63 -20.66 2.24
C THR A 25 5.57 -19.26 1.60
N GLY A 26 6.74 -18.69 1.29
CA GLY A 26 6.88 -17.48 0.47
C GLY A 26 6.92 -16.14 1.24
N GLU A 27 7.24 -15.07 0.51
CA GLU A 27 7.31 -13.70 1.06
C GLU A 27 5.91 -13.21 1.50
N PRO A 28 5.78 -12.46 2.61
CA PRO A 28 4.48 -11.98 3.09
C PRO A 28 3.80 -11.03 2.10
N LEU A 29 2.54 -11.32 1.79
CA LEU A 29 1.72 -10.54 0.85
C LEU A 29 0.85 -9.52 1.59
N TYR A 30 0.48 -8.46 0.89
CA TYR A 30 -0.63 -7.59 1.30
C TYR A 30 -1.97 -8.21 0.94
N ARG A 31 -2.97 -7.93 1.78
CA ARG A 31 -4.38 -8.23 1.50
C ARG A 31 -4.93 -7.27 0.43
N LEU A 32 -5.98 -7.68 -0.28
CA LEU A 32 -6.71 -6.80 -1.21
C LEU A 32 -7.19 -5.50 -0.55
N ALA A 33 -7.64 -5.58 0.71
CA ALA A 33 -8.07 -4.41 1.47
C ALA A 33 -6.95 -3.37 1.65
N ALA A 34 -5.68 -3.77 1.68
CA ALA A 34 -4.55 -2.85 1.81
C ALA A 34 -4.45 -1.90 0.59
N VAL A 35 -4.83 -2.37 -0.60
CA VAL A 35 -4.87 -1.54 -1.82
C VAL A 35 -5.97 -0.49 -1.70
N GLY A 36 -7.15 -0.88 -1.21
CA GLY A 36 -8.26 0.04 -0.98
C GLY A 36 -7.91 1.11 0.06
N ILE A 37 -7.34 0.71 1.19
CA ILE A 37 -6.86 1.63 2.25
C ILE A 37 -5.83 2.59 1.68
N ALA A 38 -4.82 2.09 0.96
CA ALA A 38 -3.77 2.94 0.41
C ALA A 38 -4.30 3.92 -0.64
N THR A 39 -5.26 3.49 -1.46
CA THR A 39 -5.89 4.35 -2.46
C THR A 39 -6.73 5.45 -1.82
N PHE A 40 -7.49 5.12 -0.78
CA PHE A 40 -8.39 6.06 -0.10
C PHE A 40 -7.63 7.14 0.68
N PHE A 41 -6.60 6.74 1.44
CA PHE A 41 -5.84 7.68 2.28
C PHE A 41 -4.65 8.34 1.57
N GLY A 42 -4.23 7.79 0.43
CA GLY A 42 -3.14 8.32 -0.36
C GLY A 42 -3.66 8.88 -1.67
N THR A 43 -3.52 8.05 -2.70
CA THR A 43 -3.98 8.27 -4.07
C THR A 43 -4.01 6.90 -4.77
N PRO A 44 -4.61 6.77 -5.97
CA PRO A 44 -4.44 5.57 -6.79
C PRO A 44 -2.99 5.14 -7.00
N LEU A 45 -2.06 6.10 -7.01
CA LEU A 45 -0.62 5.84 -7.04
C LEU A 45 -0.12 5.05 -5.83
N ALA A 46 -0.61 5.35 -4.63
CA ALA A 46 -0.29 4.57 -3.42
C ALA A 46 -0.89 3.16 -3.48
N GLY A 47 -2.11 3.02 -4.01
CA GLY A 47 -2.70 1.71 -4.31
C GLY A 47 -1.85 0.89 -5.27
N ALA A 48 -1.35 1.52 -6.34
CA ALA A 48 -0.47 0.90 -7.32
C ALA A 48 0.84 0.43 -6.69
N TRP A 49 1.42 1.20 -5.76
CA TRP A 49 2.59 0.77 -5.00
C TRP A 49 2.32 -0.53 -4.23
N VAL A 50 1.17 -0.66 -3.54
CA VAL A 50 0.81 -1.90 -2.82
C VAL A 50 0.72 -3.09 -3.78
N ILE A 51 0.09 -2.89 -4.95
CA ILE A 51 -0.01 -3.93 -5.99
C ILE A 51 1.38 -4.36 -6.47
N VAL A 52 2.27 -3.41 -6.74
CA VAL A 52 3.65 -3.66 -7.18
C VAL A 52 4.43 -4.46 -6.13
N GLN A 53 4.23 -4.19 -4.84
CA GLN A 53 4.90 -4.96 -3.79
C GLN A 53 4.44 -6.42 -3.76
N ASN A 54 3.15 -6.68 -3.96
CA ASN A 54 2.66 -8.05 -4.10
C ASN A 54 3.21 -8.71 -5.38
N LEU A 55 3.26 -8.01 -6.50
CA LEU A 55 3.84 -8.54 -7.74
C LEU A 55 5.31 -8.93 -7.56
N LYS A 56 6.09 -8.13 -6.85
CA LYS A 56 7.50 -8.46 -6.53
C LYS A 56 7.60 -9.70 -5.65
N ALA A 57 6.81 -9.78 -4.58
CA ALA A 57 6.76 -10.94 -3.69
C ALA A 57 6.31 -12.23 -4.40
N LEU A 58 5.50 -12.10 -5.46
CA LEU A 58 5.05 -13.19 -6.32
C LEU A 58 6.01 -13.50 -7.48
N GLY A 59 7.18 -12.85 -7.58
CA GLY A 59 8.13 -13.05 -8.68
C GLY A 59 7.69 -12.46 -10.02
N ARG A 60 6.62 -11.67 -10.04
CA ARG A 60 5.99 -11.06 -11.23
C ARG A 60 6.37 -9.59 -11.40
N SER A 61 7.61 -9.23 -11.09
CA SER A 61 8.09 -7.84 -11.11
C SER A 61 7.98 -7.19 -12.50
N HIS A 62 8.01 -7.97 -13.58
CA HIS A 62 7.85 -7.50 -14.97
C HIS A 62 6.51 -6.77 -15.23
N GLU A 63 5.45 -7.10 -14.48
CA GLU A 63 4.14 -6.44 -14.60
C GLU A 63 4.09 -5.06 -13.90
N SER A 64 5.07 -4.77 -13.04
CA SER A 64 5.07 -3.57 -12.19
C SER A 64 5.01 -2.28 -12.99
N ARG A 65 5.64 -2.23 -14.17
CA ARG A 65 5.64 -1.04 -15.03
C ARG A 65 4.23 -0.65 -15.45
N ASN A 66 3.43 -1.64 -15.84
CA ASN A 66 2.05 -1.41 -16.27
C ASN A 66 1.18 -0.89 -15.11
N ILE A 67 1.36 -1.47 -13.92
CA ILE A 67 0.64 -1.03 -12.72
C ILE A 67 1.00 0.41 -12.32
N TRP A 68 2.28 0.78 -12.39
CA TRP A 68 2.69 2.17 -12.17
C TRP A 68 2.06 3.13 -13.18
N LEU A 69 2.06 2.77 -14.47
CA LEU A 69 1.42 3.59 -15.51
C LEU A 69 -0.08 3.78 -15.26
N MET A 70 -0.79 2.71 -14.87
CA MET A 70 -2.21 2.79 -14.51
C MET A 70 -2.43 3.67 -13.27
N GLY A 71 -1.62 3.51 -12.22
CA GLY A 71 -1.72 4.32 -11.00
C GLY A 71 -1.47 5.80 -11.25
N ILE A 72 -0.38 6.14 -11.96
CA ILE A 72 -0.04 7.52 -12.33
C ILE A 72 -1.14 8.09 -13.24
N GLY A 73 -1.53 7.35 -14.27
CA GLY A 73 -2.56 7.77 -15.23
C GLY A 73 -3.89 8.05 -14.56
N LEU A 74 -4.34 7.18 -13.64
CA LEU A 74 -5.58 7.39 -12.90
C LEU A 74 -5.48 8.59 -11.95
N THR A 75 -4.35 8.78 -11.26
CA THR A 75 -4.15 9.97 -10.42
C THR A 75 -4.18 11.26 -11.23
N LEU A 76 -3.51 11.32 -12.38
CA LEU A 76 -3.54 12.49 -13.26
C LEU A 76 -4.94 12.72 -13.83
N ALA A 77 -5.64 11.67 -14.25
CA ALA A 77 -7.01 11.77 -14.75
C ALA A 77 -7.95 12.36 -13.69
N ILE A 78 -7.83 11.95 -12.43
CA ILE A 78 -8.63 12.52 -11.33
C ILE A 78 -8.35 14.01 -11.15
N PHE A 79 -7.10 14.46 -11.25
CA PHE A 79 -6.78 15.88 -11.16
C PHE A 79 -7.34 16.68 -12.33
N VAL A 80 -7.21 16.16 -13.56
CA VAL A 80 -7.78 16.81 -14.75
C VAL A 80 -9.30 16.91 -14.63
N ILE A 81 -9.97 15.81 -14.26
CA ILE A 81 -11.42 15.79 -14.05
C ILE A 81 -11.82 16.77 -12.95
N GLY A 82 -11.08 16.79 -11.83
CA GLY A 82 -11.32 17.70 -10.71
C GLY A 82 -11.20 19.17 -11.10
N TYR A 83 -10.25 19.51 -11.97
CA TYR A 83 -10.07 20.88 -12.48
C TYR A 83 -11.23 21.36 -13.36
N PHE A 84 -11.82 20.46 -14.16
CA PHE A 84 -13.00 20.79 -15.00
C PHE A 84 -14.34 20.66 -14.25
N LEU A 85 -14.33 20.22 -12.99
CA LEU A 85 -15.54 20.01 -12.22
C LEU A 85 -16.10 21.35 -11.69
N PRO A 86 -17.41 21.60 -11.81
CA PRO A 86 -18.04 22.76 -11.18
C PRO A 86 -17.88 22.72 -9.66
N GLU A 87 -17.71 23.89 -9.02
CA GLU A 87 -17.46 24.03 -7.57
C GLU A 87 -18.53 23.38 -6.68
N ASN A 88 -19.76 23.24 -7.17
CA ASN A 88 -20.87 22.61 -6.46
C ASN A 88 -20.92 21.08 -6.59
N THR A 89 -19.99 20.47 -7.35
CA THR A 89 -19.98 19.02 -7.57
C THR A 89 -19.17 18.31 -6.49
N SER A 90 -19.78 17.34 -5.80
CA SER A 90 -19.07 16.51 -4.83
C SER A 90 -18.03 15.62 -5.51
N GLY A 91 -16.79 15.64 -5.02
CA GLY A 91 -15.73 14.71 -5.46
C GLY A 91 -15.88 13.28 -4.93
N THR A 92 -16.83 13.01 -4.04
CA THR A 92 -17.03 11.70 -3.41
C THR A 92 -17.19 10.54 -4.41
N PRO A 93 -18.00 10.66 -5.49
CA PRO A 93 -18.13 9.57 -6.48
C PRO A 93 -16.80 9.24 -7.17
N ILE A 94 -15.95 10.24 -7.43
CA ILE A 94 -14.62 10.04 -8.03
C ILE A 94 -13.71 9.31 -7.05
N ALA A 95 -13.71 9.73 -5.78
CA ALA A 95 -12.93 9.07 -4.73
C ALA A 95 -13.34 7.60 -4.57
N VAL A 96 -14.65 7.32 -4.43
CA VAL A 96 -15.19 5.95 -4.32
C VAL A 96 -14.86 5.14 -5.57
N GLY A 97 -15.07 5.71 -6.77
CA GLY A 97 -14.76 5.06 -8.04
C GLY A 97 -13.29 4.69 -8.15
N SER A 98 -12.39 5.55 -7.68
CA SER A 98 -10.94 5.28 -7.68
C SER A 98 -10.55 4.12 -6.77
N VAL A 99 -11.12 4.06 -5.55
CA VAL A 99 -10.86 2.98 -4.59
C VAL A 99 -11.39 1.66 -5.12
N VAL A 100 -12.61 1.65 -5.64
CA VAL A 100 -13.23 0.46 -6.25
C VAL A 100 -12.42 0.00 -7.46
N GLY A 101 -12.03 0.92 -8.35
CA GLY A 101 -11.22 0.62 -9.52
C GLY A 101 -9.88 -0.02 -9.15
N MET A 102 -9.15 0.55 -8.19
CA MET A 102 -7.88 -0.01 -7.72
C MET A 102 -8.06 -1.36 -6.99
N TYR A 103 -9.14 -1.54 -6.24
CA TYR A 103 -9.47 -2.82 -5.62
C TYR A 103 -9.71 -3.92 -6.68
N TYR A 104 -10.49 -3.62 -7.72
CA TYR A 104 -10.73 -4.58 -8.80
C TYR A 104 -9.48 -4.86 -9.63
N LEU A 105 -8.65 -3.84 -9.90
CA LEU A 105 -7.35 -4.01 -10.53
C LEU A 105 -6.47 -4.98 -9.72
N ALA A 106 -6.41 -4.80 -8.40
CA ALA A 106 -5.67 -5.70 -7.51
C ALA A 106 -6.24 -7.13 -7.52
N LYS A 107 -7.58 -7.25 -7.48
CA LYS A 107 -8.27 -8.55 -7.52
C LYS A 107 -7.98 -9.31 -8.80
N GLN A 108 -8.00 -8.64 -9.95
CA GLN A 108 -7.64 -9.24 -11.24
C GLN A 108 -6.15 -9.58 -11.32
N THR A 109 -5.28 -8.73 -10.76
CA THR A 109 -3.83 -8.89 -10.86
C THR A 109 -3.32 -10.05 -10.00
N PHE A 110 -3.76 -10.16 -8.74
CA PHE A 110 -3.20 -11.14 -7.80
C PHE A 110 -4.23 -11.79 -6.85
N GLY A 111 -5.54 -11.61 -7.05
CA GLY A 111 -6.57 -12.15 -6.16
C GLY A 111 -6.45 -13.66 -5.93
N VAL A 112 -6.31 -14.43 -7.02
CA VAL A 112 -6.11 -15.90 -6.96
C VAL A 112 -4.83 -16.26 -6.21
N ALA A 113 -3.75 -15.50 -6.38
CA ALA A 113 -2.49 -15.76 -5.69
C ALA A 113 -2.59 -15.50 -4.18
N VAL A 114 -3.34 -14.47 -3.78
CA VAL A 114 -3.64 -14.16 -2.37
C VAL A 114 -4.49 -15.25 -1.72
N GLU A 115 -5.47 -15.82 -2.43
CA GLU A 115 -6.27 -16.95 -1.95
C GLU A 115 -5.42 -18.22 -1.78
N ARG A 116 -4.53 -18.51 -2.73
CA ARG A 116 -3.57 -19.63 -2.63
C ARG A 116 -2.59 -19.42 -1.48
N HIS A 117 -2.09 -18.20 -1.29
CA HIS A 117 -1.21 -17.85 -0.17
C HIS A 117 -1.91 -18.06 1.18
N LEU A 118 -3.19 -17.70 1.29
CA LEU A 118 -3.99 -17.97 2.48
C LEU A 118 -4.14 -19.47 2.73
N ALA A 119 -4.49 -20.24 1.70
CA ALA A 119 -4.67 -21.69 1.80
C ALA A 119 -3.38 -22.43 2.19
N ALA A 120 -2.21 -21.89 1.80
CA ALA A 120 -0.91 -22.41 2.16
C ALA A 120 -0.41 -21.96 3.56
N GLY A 121 -1.22 -21.22 4.32
CA GLY A 121 -0.81 -20.70 5.64
C GLY A 121 0.21 -19.55 5.56
N GLY A 122 0.26 -18.84 4.43
CA GLY A 122 1.19 -17.75 4.19
C GLY A 122 0.96 -16.53 5.10
N GLN A 123 2.05 -15.83 5.42
CA GLN A 123 2.01 -14.66 6.30
C GLN A 123 1.48 -13.39 5.59
N TRP A 124 0.89 -12.49 6.37
CA TRP A 124 0.34 -11.22 5.89
C TRP A 124 1.22 -10.04 6.29
N ARG A 125 1.39 -9.11 5.36
CA ARG A 125 1.97 -7.80 5.63
C ARG A 125 0.93 -6.91 6.30
N SER A 126 1.36 -6.16 7.33
CA SER A 126 0.45 -5.32 8.13
C SER A 126 -0.21 -4.21 7.31
N ASN A 127 -1.52 -4.05 7.47
CA ASN A 127 -2.29 -2.95 6.88
C ASN A 127 -1.86 -1.57 7.40
N TRP A 128 -1.33 -1.49 8.63
CA TRP A 128 -0.75 -0.25 9.17
C TRP A 128 0.43 0.25 8.36
N ARG A 129 1.23 -0.67 7.80
CA ARG A 129 2.32 -0.30 6.90
C ARG A 129 1.78 0.29 5.60
N ALA A 130 0.71 -0.28 5.04
CA ALA A 130 0.07 0.27 3.84
C ALA A 130 -0.49 1.66 4.09
N PHE A 131 -1.17 1.87 5.23
CA PHE A 131 -1.70 3.17 5.65
C PHE A 131 -0.59 4.23 5.82
N GLY A 132 0.48 3.90 6.55
CA GLY A 132 1.60 4.83 6.73
C GLY A 132 2.26 5.22 5.42
N ILE A 133 2.41 4.27 4.50
CA ILE A 133 3.00 4.54 3.17
C ILE A 133 2.07 5.38 2.31
N SER A 134 0.75 5.15 2.36
CA SER A 134 -0.20 6.00 1.64
C SER A 134 -0.16 7.46 2.11
N LEU A 135 0.09 7.71 3.39
CA LEU A 135 0.27 9.07 3.90
C LEU A 135 1.52 9.74 3.32
N LEU A 136 2.61 9.00 3.10
CA LEU A 136 3.81 9.53 2.42
C LEU A 136 3.52 9.89 0.96
N PHE A 137 2.75 9.06 0.25
CA PHE A 137 2.30 9.39 -1.11
C PHE A 137 1.39 10.61 -1.12
N LEU A 138 0.47 10.72 -0.16
CA LEU A 138 -0.37 11.92 -0.02
C LEU A 138 0.48 13.16 0.17
N LEU A 139 1.44 13.13 1.10
CA LEU A 139 2.36 14.24 1.35
C LEU A 139 3.16 14.61 0.11
N ALA A 140 3.67 13.62 -0.63
CA ALA A 140 4.40 13.87 -1.87
C ALA A 140 3.50 14.55 -2.93
N VAL A 141 2.26 14.09 -3.07
CA VAL A 141 1.28 14.68 -4.00
C VAL A 141 0.92 16.11 -3.60
N VAL A 142 0.65 16.36 -2.32
CA VAL A 142 0.39 17.71 -1.80
C VAL A 142 1.59 18.63 -2.05
N ALA A 143 2.81 18.16 -1.78
CA ALA A 143 4.02 18.93 -2.05
C ALA A 143 4.17 19.28 -3.54
N VAL A 144 3.91 18.33 -4.44
CA VAL A 144 3.92 18.58 -5.89
C VAL A 144 2.89 19.63 -6.29
N ILE A 145 1.65 19.53 -5.76
CA ILE A 145 0.60 20.52 -6.03
C ILE A 145 1.04 21.90 -5.56
N LEU A 146 1.56 22.03 -4.34
CA LEU A 146 2.01 23.32 -3.80
C LEU A 146 3.15 23.94 -4.64
N VAL A 147 4.13 23.13 -5.06
CA VAL A 147 5.24 23.59 -5.91
C VAL A 147 4.73 24.05 -7.27
N VAL A 148 3.83 23.29 -7.89
CA VAL A 148 3.23 23.64 -9.19
C VAL A 148 2.38 24.90 -9.08
N SER A 149 1.52 25.02 -8.06
CA SER A 149 0.71 26.21 -7.82
C SER A 149 1.58 27.45 -7.57
N PHE A 150 2.63 27.32 -6.74
CA PHE A 150 3.57 28.41 -6.50
C PHE A 150 4.27 28.85 -7.78
N PHE A 151 4.72 27.90 -8.60
CA PHE A 151 5.35 28.19 -9.89
C PHE A 151 4.37 28.90 -10.85
N LEU A 152 3.13 28.42 -10.96
CA LEU A 152 2.11 29.02 -11.83
C LEU A 152 1.81 30.47 -11.42
N VAL A 153 1.62 30.73 -10.13
CA VAL A 153 1.29 32.08 -9.63
C VAL A 153 2.51 33.01 -9.71
N TYR A 154 3.66 32.58 -9.18
CA TYR A 154 4.79 33.47 -8.94
C TYR A 154 5.70 33.64 -10.16
N VAL A 155 5.85 32.60 -11.00
CA VAL A 155 6.73 32.64 -12.17
C VAL A 155 5.96 32.97 -13.43
N LEU A 156 4.78 32.40 -13.59
CA LEU A 156 3.97 32.57 -14.80
C LEU A 156 2.90 33.67 -14.69
N GLY A 157 2.68 34.22 -13.49
CA GLY A 157 1.70 35.28 -13.25
C GLY A 157 0.26 34.83 -13.47
N VAL A 158 -0.02 33.53 -13.35
CA VAL A 158 -1.37 32.98 -13.48
C VAL A 158 -2.17 33.27 -12.22
N GLU A 159 -3.35 33.89 -12.37
CA GLU A 159 -4.33 33.95 -11.29
C GLU A 159 -5.10 32.62 -11.26
N LEU A 160 -4.96 31.86 -10.16
CA LEU A 160 -5.57 30.53 -9.97
C LEU A 160 -6.89 30.60 -9.21
#